data_AF-A0A843K519-F1
#
_entry.id   AF-A0A843K519-F1
#
_cell.length_a   1.000
_cell.length_b   1.000
_cell.length_c   1.000
_cell.angle_alpha   90.00
_cell.angle_beta   90.00
_cell.angle_gamma   90.00
#
_symmetry.space_group_name_H-M   'P 1'
#
loop_
_entity.id
_entity.type
_entity.pdbx_description
1 polymer ?
#
loop_
_entity_poly.entity_id
_entity_poly.type
_entity_poly.pdbx_seq_one_letter_code
_entity_poly.pdbx_strand_id
1 'polypeptide(L)'
;MNDQETNQIPHYGNGPLTLSGESNAQRVTAGSSAVWKLILKPRQANKMKVRILLTIAYGSEDEPEWDIILSDNSGKLWESAKLTLPDVEFNMEGMGGKEITLSAEAPRGARLDDSVRIKMQVFAEGQECGSMEFFANTMQSILILKTSIGHERAVVDGVAGKAKTGSDKGIFALLAPGKLDGYVFMEAMNTDLVRETCRGVRKAKGLVDGETKLSEIEHFLTPKPL
;
A
#
# COMPACT_ATOMS: atom_id res chain seq x y z
N MET A 1 -11.00 0.01 20.00
CA MET A 1 -10.90 -1.47 20.03
C MET A 1 -9.46 -1.79 19.71
N ASN A 2 -8.78 -2.53 20.60
CA ASN A 2 -7.35 -2.78 20.51
C ASN A 2 -7.04 -3.68 19.32
N ASP A 3 -6.40 -3.14 18.28
CA ASP A 3 -5.71 -3.93 17.28
C ASP A 3 -4.45 -4.51 17.95
N GLN A 4 -4.58 -5.74 18.44
CA GLN A 4 -3.41 -6.52 18.77
C GLN A 4 -2.70 -6.84 17.45
N GLU A 5 -1.58 -6.15 17.20
CA GLU A 5 -0.56 -6.60 16.25
C GLU A 5 -0.21 -8.04 16.60
N THR A 6 -0.81 -8.97 15.87
CA THR A 6 -0.41 -10.37 15.90
C THR A 6 0.91 -10.44 15.16
N ASN A 7 1.99 -10.23 15.92
CA ASN A 7 3.34 -10.49 15.46
C ASN A 7 3.41 -12.00 15.22
N GLN A 8 3.07 -12.45 14.01
CA GLN A 8 3.08 -13.87 13.66
C GLN A 8 4.53 -14.33 13.66
N ILE A 9 4.86 -15.19 14.61
CA ILE A 9 6.16 -15.86 14.65
C ILE A 9 6.23 -16.76 13.40
N PRO A 10 7.24 -16.62 12.53
CA PRO A 10 7.37 -17.47 11.35
C PRO A 10 7.33 -18.95 11.76
N HIS A 11 6.45 -19.73 11.13
CA HIS A 11 6.43 -21.17 11.38
C HIS A 11 7.61 -21.80 10.64
N TYR A 12 8.71 -22.00 11.36
CA TYR A 12 9.91 -22.66 10.84
C TYR A 12 9.62 -24.15 10.67
N GLY A 13 9.42 -24.59 9.43
CA GLY A 13 9.40 -26.01 9.11
C GLY A 13 10.76 -26.67 9.35
N ASN A 14 10.77 -27.99 9.58
CA ASN A 14 11.99 -28.81 9.67
C ASN A 14 12.62 -29.12 8.30
N GLY A 15 12.43 -28.25 7.30
CA GLY A 15 12.92 -28.44 5.93
C GLY A 15 14.38 -28.02 5.73
N PRO A 16 14.97 -28.34 4.56
CA PRO A 16 16.36 -27.97 4.23
C PRO A 16 16.54 -26.46 3.95
N LEU A 17 15.46 -25.68 4.06
CA LEU A 17 15.41 -24.25 3.83
C LEU A 17 14.68 -23.55 4.98
N THR A 18 15.08 -22.34 5.32
CA THR A 18 14.42 -21.47 6.29
C THR A 18 13.87 -20.24 5.61
N LEU A 19 12.59 -19.95 5.84
CA LEU A 19 11.93 -18.70 5.47
C LEU A 19 11.95 -17.75 6.69
N SER A 20 12.37 -16.52 6.49
CA SER A 20 12.40 -15.49 7.52
C SER A 20 12.10 -14.11 6.92
N GLY A 21 11.62 -13.18 7.73
CA GLY A 21 11.27 -11.82 7.32
C GLY A 21 10.15 -11.26 8.20
N GLU A 22 9.71 -10.04 7.89
CA GLU A 22 8.58 -9.39 8.57
C GLU A 22 7.35 -9.40 7.65
N SER A 23 6.18 -9.65 8.24
CA SER A 23 4.89 -9.66 7.55
C SER A 23 3.87 -8.70 8.16
N ASN A 24 4.37 -7.61 8.75
CA ASN A 24 3.54 -6.55 9.32
C ASN A 24 2.52 -6.07 8.29
N ALA A 25 1.29 -5.82 8.74
CA ALA A 25 0.24 -5.24 7.92
C ALA A 25 0.70 -3.88 7.38
N GLN A 26 0.44 -3.61 6.11
CA GLN A 26 0.80 -2.33 5.49
C GLN A 26 -0.44 -1.62 4.97
N ARG A 27 -0.52 -0.32 5.27
CA ARG A 27 -1.53 0.57 4.68
C ARG A 27 -0.91 1.38 3.58
N VAL A 28 -1.56 1.45 2.43
CA VAL A 28 -1.03 2.13 1.24
C VAL A 28 -2.09 3.01 0.59
N THR A 29 -1.67 4.04 -0.12
CA THR A 29 -2.59 4.85 -0.93
C THR A 29 -2.86 4.18 -2.27
N ALA A 30 -3.93 4.59 -2.95
CA ALA A 30 -4.25 4.06 -4.27
C ALA A 30 -3.11 4.31 -5.27
N GLY A 31 -2.65 3.28 -5.98
CA GLY A 31 -1.50 3.33 -6.88
C GLY A 31 -0.13 3.20 -6.21
N SER A 32 -0.08 3.04 -4.89
CA SER A 32 1.14 2.74 -4.14
C SER A 32 1.24 1.25 -3.82
N SER A 33 2.45 0.77 -3.48
CA SER A 33 2.69 -0.65 -3.18
C SER A 33 3.01 -0.91 -1.72
N ALA A 34 2.44 -1.99 -1.18
CA ALA A 34 2.95 -2.64 0.02
C ALA A 34 4.13 -3.53 -0.37
N VAL A 35 5.19 -3.57 0.44
CA VAL A 35 6.44 -4.28 0.11
C VAL A 35 6.97 -5.03 1.33
N TRP A 36 7.13 -6.35 1.20
CA TRP A 36 7.72 -7.22 2.22
C TRP A 36 9.00 -7.85 1.70
N LYS A 37 10.05 -7.79 2.53
CA LYS A 37 11.36 -8.39 2.24
C LYS A 37 11.56 -9.64 3.09
N LEU A 38 11.92 -10.72 2.42
CA LEU A 38 12.05 -12.04 2.98
C LEU A 38 13.44 -12.59 2.66
N ILE A 39 13.92 -13.51 3.49
CA ILE A 39 15.18 -14.22 3.29
C ILE A 39 14.90 -15.71 3.32
N LEU A 40 15.28 -16.37 2.23
CA LEU A 40 15.37 -17.82 2.12
C LEU A 40 16.80 -18.25 2.43
N LYS A 41 17.01 -19.00 3.52
CA LYS A 41 18.35 -19.43 3.95
C LYS A 41 18.46 -20.96 3.93
N PRO A 42 19.35 -21.54 3.10
CA PRO A 42 19.62 -22.97 3.12
C PRO A 42 20.18 -23.43 4.48
N ARG A 43 19.80 -24.65 4.87
CA ARG A 43 20.39 -25.38 6.01
C ARG A 43 21.44 -26.39 5.57
N GLN A 44 21.60 -26.59 4.27
CA GLN A 44 22.55 -27.50 3.65
C GLN A 44 23.13 -26.88 2.37
N ALA A 45 24.31 -27.32 1.97
CA ALA A 45 25.01 -26.78 0.81
C ALA A 45 24.63 -27.45 -0.53
N ASN A 46 24.01 -28.63 -0.49
CA ASN A 46 23.64 -29.36 -1.70
C ASN A 46 22.58 -28.58 -2.50
N LYS A 47 22.66 -28.68 -3.82
CA LYS A 47 21.65 -28.14 -4.73
C LYS A 47 20.27 -28.66 -4.36
N MET A 48 19.30 -27.75 -4.28
CA MET A 48 17.91 -28.07 -4.01
C MET A 48 16.96 -27.29 -4.92
N LYS A 49 15.85 -27.94 -5.32
CA LYS A 49 14.72 -27.33 -5.98
C LYS A 49 13.82 -26.68 -4.94
N VAL A 50 13.58 -25.38 -5.09
CA VAL A 50 12.71 -24.56 -4.27
C VAL A 50 11.46 -24.21 -5.06
N ARG A 51 10.31 -24.26 -4.41
CA ARG A 51 9.01 -23.83 -4.95
C ARG A 51 8.36 -22.83 -4.01
N ILE A 52 7.88 -21.72 -4.55
CA ILE A 52 7.11 -20.71 -3.81
C ILE A 52 5.70 -20.68 -4.41
N LEU A 53 4.72 -20.99 -3.58
CA LEU A 53 3.30 -20.94 -3.93
C LEU A 53 2.65 -19.75 -3.22
N LEU A 54 1.94 -18.91 -3.96
CA LEU A 54 1.12 -17.83 -3.38
C LEU A 54 -0.37 -18.16 -3.50
N THR A 55 -1.11 -17.92 -2.43
CA THR A 55 -2.57 -17.89 -2.45
C THR A 55 -3.00 -16.46 -2.17
N ILE A 56 -3.75 -15.87 -3.09
CA ILE A 56 -4.20 -14.47 -3.03
C ILE A 56 -5.71 -14.46 -2.76
N ALA A 57 -6.13 -13.65 -1.80
CA ALA A 57 -7.54 -13.44 -1.47
C ALA A 57 -7.81 -11.96 -1.25
N TYR A 58 -8.97 -11.50 -1.68
CA TYR A 58 -9.46 -10.13 -1.48
C TYR A 58 -10.57 -10.12 -0.42
N GLY A 59 -10.90 -8.95 0.14
CA GLY A 59 -11.88 -8.87 1.22
C GLY A 59 -13.31 -9.22 0.77
N SER A 60 -13.64 -8.97 -0.50
CA SER A 60 -14.93 -9.29 -1.13
C SER A 60 -14.77 -9.53 -2.63
N GLU A 61 -15.81 -10.04 -3.29
CA GLU A 61 -15.81 -10.29 -4.74
C GLU A 61 -15.79 -8.99 -5.58
N ASP A 62 -16.23 -7.88 -5.00
CA ASP A 62 -16.29 -6.57 -5.65
C ASP A 62 -14.99 -5.75 -5.47
N GLU A 63 -14.06 -6.22 -4.64
CA GLU A 63 -12.78 -5.56 -4.43
C GLU A 63 -11.89 -5.69 -5.67
N PRO A 64 -11.24 -4.60 -6.10
CA PRO A 64 -10.41 -4.62 -7.28
C PRO A 64 -9.16 -5.50 -7.06
N GLU A 65 -8.74 -6.20 -8.10
CA GLU A 65 -7.51 -6.99 -8.04
C GLU A 65 -6.29 -6.11 -7.84
N TRP A 66 -5.35 -6.59 -7.04
CA TRP A 66 -4.07 -5.94 -6.78
C TRP A 66 -2.98 -6.53 -7.69
N ASP A 67 -2.03 -5.70 -8.10
CA ASP A 67 -0.88 -6.18 -8.87
C ASP A 67 0.16 -6.76 -7.91
N ILE A 68 0.31 -8.10 -7.93
CA ILE A 68 1.22 -8.83 -7.05
C ILE A 68 2.48 -9.21 -7.81
N ILE A 69 3.64 -8.88 -7.25
CA ILE A 69 4.94 -9.18 -7.86
C ILE A 69 5.82 -9.89 -6.84
N LEU A 70 6.41 -11.01 -7.25
CA LEU A 70 7.47 -11.70 -6.55
C LEU A 70 8.78 -11.48 -7.29
N SER A 71 9.81 -11.03 -6.60
CA SER A 71 11.11 -10.72 -7.21
C SER A 71 12.28 -11.12 -6.33
N ASP A 72 13.46 -11.23 -6.94
CA ASP A 72 14.74 -11.31 -6.26
C ASP A 72 15.71 -10.25 -6.83
N ASN A 73 16.97 -10.29 -6.42
CA ASN A 73 17.99 -9.34 -6.88
C ASN A 73 18.30 -9.43 -8.39
N SER A 74 17.84 -10.47 -9.08
CA SER A 74 17.99 -10.68 -10.53
C SER A 74 16.79 -10.16 -11.33
N GLY A 75 15.67 -9.86 -10.66
CA GLY A 75 14.46 -9.33 -11.27
C GLY A 75 13.18 -10.03 -10.83
N LYS A 76 12.12 -9.88 -11.64
CA LYS A 76 10.81 -10.49 -11.37
C LYS A 76 10.87 -12.00 -11.55
N LEU A 77 10.46 -12.72 -10.52
CA LEU A 77 10.25 -14.16 -10.55
C LEU A 77 8.83 -14.49 -11.04
N TRP A 78 7.84 -13.69 -10.63
CA TRP A 78 6.44 -13.81 -11.05
C TRP A 78 5.70 -12.49 -10.89
N GLU A 79 4.65 -12.30 -11.69
CA GLU A 79 3.73 -11.15 -11.59
C GLU A 79 2.31 -11.57 -11.97
N SER A 80 1.31 -11.10 -11.21
CA SER A 80 -0.11 -11.42 -11.44
C SER A 80 -0.60 -10.96 -12.80
N ALA A 81 -0.09 -9.83 -13.31
CA ALA A 81 -0.46 -9.26 -14.61
C ALA A 81 -0.24 -10.21 -15.81
N LYS A 82 0.60 -11.25 -15.67
CA LYS A 82 0.79 -12.28 -16.70
C LYS A 82 -0.31 -13.34 -16.72
N LEU A 83 -1.23 -13.34 -15.75
CA LEU A 83 -2.32 -14.31 -15.61
C LEU A 83 -1.83 -15.77 -15.54
N THR A 84 -0.61 -15.99 -15.05
CA THR A 84 -0.06 -17.32 -14.81
C THR A 84 -0.26 -17.72 -13.36
N LEU A 85 -0.29 -19.02 -13.09
CA LEU A 85 -0.40 -19.54 -11.72
C LEU A 85 0.72 -18.95 -10.83
N PRO A 86 0.42 -18.53 -9.59
CA PRO A 86 1.39 -18.00 -8.63
C PRO A 86 2.25 -19.10 -8.01
N ASP A 87 2.93 -19.85 -8.88
CA ASP A 87 3.68 -21.05 -8.54
C ASP A 87 5.06 -20.99 -9.21
N VAL A 88 6.07 -20.66 -8.42
CA VAL A 88 7.41 -20.31 -8.89
C VAL A 88 8.40 -21.37 -8.45
N GLU A 89 9.18 -21.91 -9.39
CA GLU A 89 10.23 -22.87 -9.09
C GLU A 89 11.60 -22.36 -9.51
N PHE A 90 12.61 -22.58 -8.67
CA PHE A 90 14.01 -22.29 -8.98
C PHE A 90 14.96 -23.19 -8.16
N ASN A 91 16.24 -23.18 -8.50
CA ASN A 91 17.26 -23.93 -7.76
C ASN A 91 18.04 -23.01 -6.81
N MET A 92 18.43 -23.54 -5.65
CA MET A 92 19.40 -22.94 -4.74
C MET A 92 20.53 -23.92 -4.47
N GLU A 93 21.74 -23.41 -4.23
CA GLU A 93 22.93 -24.20 -3.92
C GLU A 93 23.84 -23.40 -2.97
N GLY A 94 24.61 -24.11 -2.15
CA GLY A 94 25.47 -23.51 -1.14
C GLY A 94 24.69 -22.98 0.06
N MET A 95 25.40 -22.25 0.93
CA MET A 95 24.86 -21.72 2.19
C MET A 95 24.40 -20.26 2.09
N GLY A 96 24.45 -19.67 0.90
CA GLY A 96 24.06 -18.27 0.66
C GLY A 96 22.56 -18.09 0.83
N GLY A 97 22.16 -17.03 1.55
CA GLY A 97 20.75 -16.62 1.61
C GLY A 97 20.33 -15.96 0.31
N LYS A 98 19.04 -16.10 -0.04
CA LYS A 98 18.41 -15.40 -1.16
C LYS A 98 17.36 -14.43 -0.63
N GLU A 99 17.54 -13.15 -0.95
CA GLU A 99 16.53 -12.12 -0.68
C GLU A 99 15.40 -12.24 -1.70
N ILE A 100 14.17 -12.24 -1.19
CA ILE A 100 12.94 -12.27 -1.96
C ILE A 100 12.13 -11.05 -1.57
N THR A 101 11.59 -10.34 -2.55
CA THR A 101 10.68 -9.22 -2.33
C THR A 101 9.31 -9.59 -2.86
N LEU A 102 8.29 -9.53 -1.99
CA LEU A 102 6.89 -9.59 -2.36
C LEU A 102 6.33 -8.18 -2.33
N SER A 103 5.73 -7.71 -3.42
CA SER A 103 5.01 -6.45 -3.46
C SER A 103 3.57 -6.62 -3.92
N ALA A 104 2.69 -5.80 -3.37
CA ALA A 104 1.29 -5.71 -3.75
C ALA A 104 0.95 -4.25 -4.05
N GLU A 105 0.70 -3.90 -5.31
CA GLU A 105 0.32 -2.55 -5.74
C GLU A 105 -1.20 -2.39 -5.70
N ALA A 106 -1.65 -1.37 -4.96
CA ALA A 106 -3.04 -1.03 -4.87
C ALA A 106 -3.52 -0.41 -6.19
N PRO A 107 -4.70 -0.80 -6.69
CA PRO A 107 -5.22 -0.22 -7.92
C PRO A 107 -5.52 1.28 -7.73
N ARG A 108 -5.34 2.08 -8.78
CA ARG A 108 -5.59 3.54 -8.73
C ARG A 108 -7.03 3.91 -8.37
N GLY A 109 -7.97 3.01 -8.63
CA GLY A 109 -9.39 3.16 -8.33
C GLY A 109 -9.80 2.59 -6.97
N ALA A 110 -8.86 2.14 -6.14
CA ALA A 110 -9.16 1.53 -4.85
C ALA A 110 -9.98 2.47 -3.95
N ARG A 111 -10.96 1.89 -3.28
CA ARG A 111 -11.79 2.51 -2.25
C ARG A 111 -11.17 2.26 -0.88
N LEU A 112 -11.55 3.08 0.09
CA LEU A 112 -11.07 2.96 1.46
C LEU A 112 -11.24 1.52 1.97
N ASP A 113 -10.15 0.97 2.52
CA ASP A 113 -10.08 -0.38 3.08
C ASP A 113 -10.22 -1.56 2.11
N ASP A 114 -10.25 -1.31 0.79
CA ASP A 114 -10.01 -2.39 -0.19
C ASP A 114 -8.69 -3.08 0.18
N SER A 115 -8.66 -4.42 0.16
CA SER A 115 -7.61 -5.19 0.83
C SER A 115 -7.16 -6.42 0.05
N VAL A 116 -5.96 -6.87 0.36
CA VAL A 116 -5.40 -8.12 -0.16
C VAL A 116 -4.72 -8.90 0.96
N ARG A 117 -4.98 -10.21 0.98
CA ARG A 117 -4.29 -11.21 1.79
C ARG A 117 -3.50 -12.13 0.87
N ILE A 118 -2.22 -12.29 1.16
CA ILE A 118 -1.32 -13.15 0.40
C ILE A 118 -0.72 -14.16 1.35
N LYS A 119 -1.03 -15.44 1.15
CA LYS A 119 -0.33 -16.53 1.83
C LYS A 119 0.79 -17.03 0.94
N MET A 120 2.02 -16.95 1.42
CA MET A 120 3.19 -17.54 0.77
C MET A 120 3.54 -18.86 1.46
N GLN A 121 3.69 -19.92 0.68
CA GLN A 121 4.22 -21.21 1.14
C GLN A 121 5.49 -21.53 0.38
N VAL A 122 6.52 -21.96 1.11
CA VAL A 122 7.82 -22.28 0.55
C VAL A 122 8.10 -23.76 0.75
N PHE A 123 8.45 -24.43 -0.34
CA PHE A 123 8.81 -25.84 -0.36
C PHE A 123 10.24 -26.00 -0.86
N ALA A 124 10.94 -27.01 -0.36
CA ALA A 124 12.21 -27.45 -0.90
C ALA A 124 12.21 -28.97 -1.01
N GLU A 125 12.59 -29.50 -2.18
CA GLU A 125 12.53 -30.94 -2.49
C GLU A 125 11.14 -31.57 -2.20
N GLY A 126 10.08 -30.80 -2.46
CA GLY A 126 8.69 -31.22 -2.21
C GLY A 126 8.23 -31.16 -0.75
N GLN A 127 9.11 -30.83 0.20
CA GLN A 127 8.75 -30.65 1.61
C GLN A 127 8.46 -29.18 1.92
N GLU A 128 7.34 -28.89 2.60
CA GLU A 128 7.06 -27.55 3.10
C GLU A 128 8.09 -27.13 4.18
N CYS A 129 8.72 -25.98 3.96
CA CYS A 129 9.77 -25.43 4.80
C CYS A 129 9.29 -24.26 5.66
N GLY A 130 8.19 -23.62 5.28
CA GLY A 130 7.57 -22.54 6.04
C GLY A 130 6.48 -21.84 5.23
N SER A 131 5.66 -21.09 5.95
CA SER A 131 4.64 -20.22 5.36
C SER A 131 4.53 -18.90 6.11
N MET A 132 4.11 -17.86 5.40
CA MET A 132 3.88 -16.52 5.92
C MET A 132 2.63 -15.92 5.28
N GLU A 133 1.89 -15.11 6.02
CA GLU A 133 0.73 -14.37 5.52
C GLU A 133 1.00 -12.88 5.55
N PHE A 134 0.65 -12.20 4.46
CA PHE A 134 0.82 -10.78 4.27
C PHE A 134 -0.55 -10.14 4.07
N PHE A 135 -0.72 -8.94 4.64
CA PHE A 135 -1.95 -8.19 4.53
C PHE A 135 -1.65 -6.74 4.19
N ALA A 136 -2.33 -6.23 3.17
CA ALA A 136 -2.38 -4.81 2.91
C ALA A 136 -3.82 -4.35 2.68
N ASN A 137 -4.10 -3.11 3.09
CA ASN A 137 -5.33 -2.43 2.76
C ASN A 137 -5.04 -1.00 2.33
N THR A 138 -5.96 -0.44 1.56
CA THR A 138 -5.82 0.92 1.10
C THR A 138 -6.28 1.93 2.15
N MET A 139 -5.66 3.10 2.13
CA MET A 139 -5.97 4.23 2.99
C MET A 139 -5.98 5.54 2.19
N GLN A 140 -6.58 6.53 2.80
CA GLN A 140 -6.62 7.88 2.28
C GLN A 140 -5.26 8.58 2.36
N SER A 141 -5.04 9.51 1.44
CA SER A 141 -3.86 10.37 1.35
C SER A 141 -4.19 11.80 1.82
N ILE A 142 -3.20 12.54 2.28
CA ILE A 142 -3.34 13.99 2.52
C ILE A 142 -2.70 14.72 1.34
N LEU A 143 -3.53 15.43 0.60
CA LEU A 143 -3.17 16.21 -0.59
C LEU A 143 -3.14 17.70 -0.26
N ILE A 144 -2.31 18.44 -0.98
CA ILE A 144 -2.20 19.90 -0.83
C ILE A 144 -2.77 20.56 -2.09
N LEU A 145 -3.72 21.48 -1.91
CA LEU A 145 -4.26 22.32 -2.98
C LEU A 145 -3.73 23.74 -2.84
N LYS A 146 -3.05 24.22 -3.88
CA LYS A 146 -2.60 25.62 -3.97
C LYS A 146 -3.78 26.54 -4.24
N THR A 147 -3.81 27.68 -3.56
CA THR A 147 -4.86 28.69 -3.66
C THR A 147 -4.25 30.07 -3.98
N SER A 148 -5.12 31.07 -4.12
CA SER A 148 -4.70 32.46 -4.02
C SER A 148 -4.69 32.87 -2.55
N ILE A 149 -3.64 33.56 -2.11
CA ILE A 149 -3.48 34.03 -0.73
C ILE A 149 -4.75 34.77 -0.26
N GLY A 150 -5.19 34.46 0.96
CA GLY A 150 -6.38 35.04 1.58
C GLY A 150 -7.71 34.51 1.06
N HIS A 151 -7.69 33.45 0.23
CA HIS A 151 -8.89 32.81 -0.32
C HIS A 151 -8.98 31.31 0.04
N GLU A 152 -8.19 30.84 0.99
CA GLU A 152 -8.10 29.44 1.45
C GLU A 152 -9.49 28.93 1.85
N ARG A 153 -10.20 29.68 2.69
CA ARG A 153 -11.55 29.33 3.14
C ARG A 153 -12.55 29.28 1.98
N ALA A 154 -12.55 30.28 1.11
CA ALA A 154 -13.45 30.34 -0.04
C ALA A 154 -13.20 29.19 -1.03
N VAL A 155 -11.93 28.78 -1.21
CA VAL A 155 -11.58 27.61 -2.01
C VAL A 155 -12.10 26.33 -1.36
N VAL A 156 -11.89 26.14 -0.05
CA VAL A 156 -12.42 24.98 0.70
C VAL A 156 -13.93 24.90 0.58
N ASP A 157 -14.65 26.01 0.79
CA ASP A 157 -16.12 26.02 0.68
C ASP A 157 -16.57 25.70 -0.76
N GLY A 158 -15.84 26.16 -1.78
CA GLY A 158 -16.10 25.84 -3.18
C GLY A 158 -15.86 24.37 -3.53
N VAL A 159 -14.77 23.77 -3.04
CA VAL A 159 -14.48 22.34 -3.19
C VAL A 159 -15.53 21.50 -2.45
N ALA A 160 -15.86 21.86 -1.21
CA ALA A 160 -16.89 21.19 -0.42
C ALA A 160 -18.26 21.23 -1.11
N GLY A 161 -18.62 22.38 -1.70
CA GLY A 161 -19.85 22.52 -2.47
C GLY A 161 -19.93 21.55 -3.64
N LYS A 162 -18.83 21.36 -4.37
CA LYS A 162 -18.75 20.38 -5.47
C LYS A 162 -18.72 18.93 -4.99
N ALA A 163 -17.97 18.65 -3.92
CA ALA A 163 -17.84 17.31 -3.35
C ALA A 163 -19.17 16.74 -2.88
N LYS A 164 -20.11 17.61 -2.46
CA LYS A 164 -21.48 17.23 -2.04
C LYS A 164 -22.45 16.99 -3.20
N THR A 165 -22.04 17.24 -4.45
CA THR A 165 -22.92 17.10 -5.62
C THR A 165 -22.56 15.88 -6.46
N GLY A 166 -23.56 15.07 -6.79
CA GLY A 166 -23.40 13.90 -7.65
C GLY A 166 -22.85 12.67 -6.94
N SER A 167 -21.97 11.93 -7.61
CA SER A 167 -21.31 10.74 -7.07
C SER A 167 -20.28 11.10 -6.01
N ASP A 168 -19.94 10.13 -5.15
CA ASP A 168 -18.81 10.23 -4.23
C ASP A 168 -17.55 10.67 -4.99
N LYS A 169 -16.84 11.64 -4.40
CA LYS A 169 -15.61 12.23 -4.93
C LYS A 169 -14.37 11.75 -4.18
N GLY A 170 -14.54 10.90 -3.17
CA GLY A 170 -13.46 10.36 -2.36
C GLY A 170 -12.71 11.42 -1.57
N ILE A 171 -13.39 12.52 -1.19
CA ILE A 171 -12.87 13.59 -0.31
C ILE A 171 -13.53 13.45 1.06
N PHE A 172 -12.73 13.18 2.08
CA PHE A 172 -13.18 12.94 3.45
C PHE A 172 -13.14 14.21 4.31
N ALA A 173 -12.07 14.99 4.17
CA ALA A 173 -11.86 16.20 4.95
C ALA A 173 -11.17 17.30 4.14
N LEU A 174 -11.44 18.55 4.53
CA LEU A 174 -10.81 19.75 3.99
C LEU A 174 -10.38 20.64 5.15
N LEU A 175 -9.14 21.11 5.12
CA LEU A 175 -8.58 22.00 6.14
C LEU A 175 -8.04 23.27 5.47
N ALA A 176 -8.63 24.40 5.84
CA ALA A 176 -8.07 25.72 5.60
C ALA A 176 -7.26 26.14 6.85
N PRO A 177 -5.93 25.95 6.86
CA PRO A 177 -5.10 26.29 8.01
C PRO A 177 -5.04 27.81 8.24
N GLY A 178 -5.16 28.26 9.49
CA GLY A 178 -5.13 29.70 9.81
C GLY A 178 -3.76 30.37 9.72
N LYS A 179 -2.66 29.61 9.63
CA LYS A 179 -1.27 30.11 9.64
C LYS A 179 -0.48 29.75 8.38
N LEU A 180 -1.15 29.34 7.31
CA LEU A 180 -0.51 28.98 6.05
C LEU A 180 -1.22 29.65 4.90
N ASP A 181 -0.52 30.59 4.27
CA ASP A 181 -1.05 31.37 3.15
C ASP A 181 -0.93 30.61 1.83
N GLY A 182 -2.00 30.62 1.04
CA GLY A 182 -2.00 30.12 -0.32
C GLY A 182 -2.12 28.60 -0.47
N TYR A 183 -2.45 27.87 0.61
CA TYR A 183 -2.56 26.41 0.59
C TYR A 183 -3.69 25.90 1.50
N VAL A 184 -4.28 24.78 1.11
CA VAL A 184 -5.25 24.03 1.91
C VAL A 184 -4.95 22.54 1.84
N PHE A 185 -5.31 21.79 2.87
CA PHE A 185 -5.11 20.34 2.93
C PHE A 185 -6.43 19.61 2.68
N MET A 186 -6.33 18.43 2.06
CA MET A 186 -7.47 17.59 1.73
C MET A 186 -7.14 16.14 2.02
N GLU A 187 -8.02 15.45 2.72
CA GLU A 187 -7.90 14.01 2.95
C GLU A 187 -8.76 13.28 1.90
N ALA A 188 -8.15 12.40 1.08
CA ALA A 188 -8.84 11.77 -0.05
C ALA A 188 -8.21 10.45 -0.56
N MET A 189 -9.01 9.58 -1.22
CA MET A 189 -8.51 8.32 -1.83
C MET A 189 -7.93 8.50 -3.24
N ASN A 190 -8.64 9.23 -4.10
CA ASN A 190 -8.38 9.22 -5.54
C ASN A 190 -7.95 10.61 -6.02
N THR A 191 -6.65 10.79 -6.24
CA THR A 191 -6.04 12.06 -6.65
C THR A 191 -6.61 12.59 -7.97
N ASP A 192 -6.96 11.73 -8.92
CA ASP A 192 -7.53 12.14 -10.21
C ASP A 192 -8.93 12.72 -10.03
N LEU A 193 -9.77 12.05 -9.24
CA LEU A 193 -11.12 12.50 -8.91
C LEU A 193 -11.12 13.80 -8.08
N VAL A 194 -10.15 13.94 -7.18
CA VAL A 194 -9.91 15.20 -6.45
C VAL A 194 -9.52 16.31 -7.41
N ARG A 195 -8.60 16.05 -8.34
CA ARG A 195 -8.16 17.03 -9.35
C ARG A 195 -9.32 17.51 -10.21
N GLU A 196 -10.20 16.59 -10.62
CA GLU A 196 -11.43 16.92 -11.34
C GLU A 196 -12.37 17.78 -10.49
N THR A 197 -12.58 17.40 -9.22
CA THR A 197 -13.45 18.12 -8.29
C THR A 197 -12.96 19.55 -8.05
N CYS A 198 -11.65 19.75 -7.91
CA CYS A 198 -11.05 21.08 -7.77
C CYS A 198 -11.11 21.92 -9.07
N ARG A 199 -11.31 21.31 -10.24
CA ARG A 199 -11.32 22.01 -11.53
C ARG A 199 -12.42 23.05 -11.58
N GLY A 200 -12.07 24.29 -11.92
CA GLY A 200 -13.03 25.40 -12.04
C GLY A 200 -13.49 25.98 -10.70
N VAL A 201 -12.94 25.54 -9.56
CA VAL A 201 -13.11 26.26 -8.28
C VAL A 201 -12.36 27.58 -8.38
N ARG A 202 -13.05 28.70 -8.18
CA ARG A 202 -12.46 30.05 -8.28
C ARG A 202 -11.31 30.18 -7.28
N LYS A 203 -10.17 30.72 -7.73
CA LYS A 203 -8.92 30.93 -6.95
C LYS A 203 -8.16 29.65 -6.53
N ALA A 204 -8.66 28.46 -6.83
CA ALA A 204 -7.84 27.25 -6.79
C ALA A 204 -6.81 27.28 -7.93
N LYS A 205 -5.56 26.90 -7.65
CA LYS A 205 -4.44 26.93 -8.60
C LYS A 205 -3.96 25.54 -9.01
N GLY A 206 -4.40 24.48 -8.34
CA GLY A 206 -4.07 23.10 -8.64
C GLY A 206 -3.44 22.35 -7.46
N LEU A 207 -3.49 21.03 -7.52
CA LEU A 207 -2.84 20.16 -6.55
C LEU A 207 -1.31 20.28 -6.65
N VAL A 208 -0.65 20.25 -5.50
CA VAL A 208 0.79 20.01 -5.41
C VAL A 208 1.02 18.52 -5.65
N ASP A 209 2.11 18.18 -6.34
CA ASP A 209 2.46 16.79 -6.59
C ASP A 209 2.95 16.11 -5.30
N GLY A 210 2.56 14.85 -5.12
CA GLY A 210 2.88 14.06 -3.94
C GLY A 210 1.85 14.19 -2.83
N GLU A 211 2.08 13.41 -1.77
CA GLU A 211 1.25 13.32 -0.59
C GLU A 211 2.03 13.87 0.62
N THR A 212 1.31 14.34 1.63
CA THR A 212 1.88 14.80 2.90
C THR A 212 1.49 13.86 4.03
N LYS A 213 2.31 13.82 5.09
CA LYS A 213 2.03 12.99 6.27
C LYS A 213 1.20 13.77 7.29
N LEU A 214 0.39 13.06 8.08
CA LEU A 214 -0.40 13.68 9.15
C LEU A 214 0.50 14.47 10.12
N SER A 215 1.66 13.91 10.48
CA SER A 215 2.65 14.54 11.37
C SER A 215 3.17 15.88 10.85
N GLU A 216 3.14 16.12 9.54
CA GLU A 216 3.55 17.39 8.94
C GLU A 216 2.48 18.48 9.12
N ILE A 217 1.21 18.11 9.37
CA ILE A 217 0.08 19.06 9.48
C ILE A 217 -0.52 19.16 10.88
N GLU A 218 -0.12 18.31 11.83
CA GLU A 218 -0.63 18.27 13.21
C GLU A 218 -0.60 19.64 13.91
N HIS A 219 0.42 20.44 13.64
CA HIS A 219 0.57 21.77 14.21
C HIS A 219 -0.47 22.79 13.69
N PHE A 220 -1.16 22.50 12.58
CA PHE A 220 -2.33 23.26 12.11
C PHE A 220 -3.63 22.78 12.74
N LEU A 221 -3.68 21.54 13.26
CA LEU A 221 -4.85 20.94 13.94
C LEU A 221 -4.94 21.32 15.42
N THR A 222 -3.91 21.97 15.96
CA THR A 222 -3.83 22.45 17.35
C THR A 222 -3.74 23.97 17.39
N PRO A 223 -4.86 24.71 17.20
CA PRO A 223 -4.85 26.15 17.31
C PRO A 223 -4.40 26.54 18.72
N LYS A 224 -3.27 27.24 18.82
CA LYS A 224 -2.91 27.89 20.09
C LYS A 224 -3.99 28.93 20.40
N PRO A 225 -4.53 28.98 21.63
CA PRO A 225 -5.43 30.05 22.05
C PRO A 225 -4.78 31.40 21.75
N LEU A 226 -5.60 32.34 21.26
CA LEU A 226 -5.21 33.73 21.07
C LEU A 226 -4.85 34.39 22.41
#